data_AF-A0A0N7KJA0-F1
#
_entry.id   AF-A0A0N7KJA0-F1
#
_cell.length_a   1.000
_cell.length_b   1.000
_cell.length_c   1.000
_cell.angle_alpha   90.00
_cell.angle_beta   90.00
_cell.angle_gamma   90.00
#
_symmetry.space_group_name_H-M   'P 1'
#
loop_
_entity.id
_entity.type
_entity.pdbx_description
1 polymer ?
#
loop_
_entity_poly.entity_id
_entity_poly.type
_entity_poly.pdbx_seq_one_letter_code
_entity_poly.pdbx_strand_id
1 'polypeptide(L)'
;EFITLLQVVDYLIDPFVAGTSGGDPESLSIRHAFPALWNLENKYGSVIAGAILSKLSTKGDSVKTGGASPGKGRNKRVSFSFHGGMQSLIDALHNEVGDGNVKLGTEVLSLACCCDGVSSSGGWSISVDSKDAKGKDLRKNQSFDAVIMTAPLSNVQRMKFTKGGVPFVLDFLPKVDYLPLSLMVTAFKKEDVKKPLEGFGALIPYKEQQKHGLKTLGTLFSSMMFPDRAPNDQYLYTSFIGGSHNRDLAGAPTAILKQLVTSDLRKLLGVEGQPTFVKHVHWRNAFPLYGQNYDLVLEAIAKMENNLPGFFYAGKK
;
A
#
# COMPACT_ATOMS: atom_id res chain seq x y z
N GLU A 1 1.83 29.64 19.07
CA GLU A 1 1.98 29.00 17.75
C GLU A 1 2.69 27.65 17.77
N PHE A 2 3.79 27.47 18.53
CA PHE A 2 4.53 26.19 18.52
C PHE A 2 3.72 25.00 19.09
N ILE A 3 2.95 25.21 20.17
CA ILE A 3 2.11 24.18 20.80
C ILE A 3 0.99 23.70 19.85
N THR A 4 0.43 24.62 19.05
CA THR A 4 -0.64 24.29 18.09
C THR A 4 -0.12 23.50 16.89
N LEU A 5 1.09 23.80 16.41
CA LEU A 5 1.72 23.02 15.33
C LEU A 5 2.01 21.59 15.76
N LEU A 6 2.58 21.39 16.96
CA LEU A 6 2.82 20.06 17.49
C LEU A 6 1.52 19.26 17.67
N GLN A 7 0.44 19.89 18.14
CA GLN A 7 -0.86 19.21 18.25
C GLN A 7 -1.43 18.76 16.90
N VAL A 8 -1.28 19.58 15.84
CA VAL A 8 -1.73 19.20 14.49
C VAL A 8 -0.93 18.02 13.97
N VAL A 9 0.39 18.01 14.17
CA VAL A 9 1.23 16.87 13.78
C VAL A 9 0.82 15.63 14.58
N ASP A 10 0.78 15.73 15.91
CA ASP A 10 0.52 14.61 16.81
C ASP A 10 -0.87 13.99 16.62
N TYR A 11 -1.92 14.78 16.42
CA TYR A 11 -3.30 14.31 16.48
C TYR A 11 -4.03 14.32 15.13
N LEU A 12 -3.42 14.84 14.06
CA LEU A 12 -3.99 14.80 12.71
C LEU A 12 -3.05 14.16 11.70
N ILE A 13 -1.80 14.63 11.60
CA ILE A 13 -0.87 14.15 10.58
C ILE A 13 -0.37 12.74 10.92
N ASP A 14 0.09 12.51 12.14
CA ASP A 14 0.55 11.22 12.64
C ASP A 14 -0.48 10.10 12.43
N PRO A 15 -1.72 10.19 12.96
CA PRO A 15 -2.71 9.14 12.75
C PRO A 15 -3.07 8.96 11.28
N PHE A 16 -3.06 10.03 10.47
CA PHE A 16 -3.35 9.93 9.03
C PHE A 16 -2.24 9.19 8.27
N VAL A 17 -0.98 9.49 8.56
CA VAL A 17 0.18 8.81 8.01
C VAL A 17 0.16 7.33 8.41
N ALA A 18 0.00 7.06 9.72
CA ALA A 18 -0.10 5.72 10.27
C ALA A 18 -1.26 4.93 9.63
N GLY A 19 -2.41 5.56 9.41
CA GLY A 19 -3.57 4.96 8.76
C GLY A 19 -3.41 4.68 7.27
N THR A 20 -2.53 5.40 6.58
CA THR A 20 -2.34 5.28 5.12
C THR A 20 -1.24 4.30 4.74
N SER A 21 -0.11 4.33 5.45
CA SER A 21 1.09 3.54 5.14
C SER A 21 1.68 2.80 6.34
N GLY A 22 1.11 2.94 7.54
CA GLY A 22 1.75 2.50 8.77
C GLY A 22 3.02 3.29 9.13
N GLY A 23 3.32 4.38 8.41
CA GLY A 23 4.50 5.20 8.64
C GLY A 23 4.37 6.12 9.85
N ASP A 24 5.41 6.92 10.06
CA ASP A 24 5.42 8.05 10.99
C ASP A 24 5.83 9.33 10.23
N PRO A 25 5.42 10.52 10.69
CA PRO A 25 5.74 11.77 10.01
C PRO A 25 7.24 12.09 9.92
N GLU A 26 8.07 11.59 10.84
CA GLU A 26 9.50 11.94 10.93
C GLU A 26 10.36 11.15 9.93
N SER A 27 9.96 9.91 9.59
CA SER A 27 10.69 9.05 8.66
C SER A 27 10.33 9.26 7.19
N LEU A 28 9.22 9.94 6.89
CA LEU A 28 8.73 10.12 5.53
C LEU A 28 9.25 11.39 4.84
N SER A 29 9.61 11.24 3.57
CA SER A 29 9.82 12.36 2.66
C SER A 29 8.47 12.98 2.28
N ILE A 30 8.20 14.21 2.73
CA ILE A 30 6.99 14.96 2.38
C ILE A 30 6.79 15.06 0.86
N ARG A 31 7.89 15.23 0.10
CA ARG A 31 7.90 15.33 -1.36
C ARG A 31 7.29 14.09 -2.02
N HIS A 32 7.61 12.91 -1.50
CA HIS A 32 7.21 11.62 -2.08
C HIS A 32 5.91 11.09 -1.48
N ALA A 33 5.71 11.23 -0.18
CA ALA A 33 4.50 10.77 0.50
C ALA A 33 3.30 11.67 0.19
N PHE A 34 3.51 12.99 0.05
CA PHE A 34 2.45 13.97 -0.15
C PHE A 34 2.80 14.99 -1.25
N PRO A 35 3.00 14.53 -2.51
CA PRO A 35 3.46 15.39 -3.60
C PRO A 35 2.52 16.56 -3.89
N ALA A 36 1.21 16.39 -3.68
CA ALA A 36 0.25 17.47 -3.83
C ALA A 36 0.48 18.61 -2.82
N LEU A 37 0.83 18.30 -1.57
CA LEU A 37 1.13 19.31 -0.54
C LEU A 37 2.46 19.99 -0.84
N TRP A 38 3.49 19.20 -1.18
CA TRP A 38 4.81 19.71 -1.59
C TRP A 38 4.72 20.69 -2.77
N ASN A 39 3.93 20.34 -3.79
CA ASN A 39 3.75 21.19 -4.96
C ASN A 39 2.96 22.46 -4.66
N LEU A 40 1.98 22.40 -3.74
CA LEU A 40 1.25 23.60 -3.30
C LEU A 40 2.15 24.56 -2.54
N GLU A 41 2.98 24.05 -1.63
CA GLU A 41 3.94 24.86 -0.89
C GLU A 41 4.99 25.47 -1.83
N ASN A 42 5.63 24.69 -2.71
CA ASN A 42 6.62 25.20 -3.66
C ASN A 42 6.05 26.26 -4.61
N LYS A 43 4.78 26.13 -5.01
CA LYS A 43 4.15 27.07 -5.94
C LYS A 43 3.64 28.34 -5.28
N TYR A 44 3.09 28.26 -4.06
CA TYR A 44 2.37 29.37 -3.42
C TYR A 44 2.99 29.85 -2.11
N GLY A 45 4.05 29.21 -1.61
CA GLY A 45 4.71 29.52 -0.33
C GLY A 45 3.90 29.14 0.92
N SER A 46 2.65 28.65 0.76
CA SER A 46 1.79 28.21 1.84
C SER A 46 0.78 27.18 1.34
N VAL A 47 0.61 26.09 2.10
CA VAL A 47 -0.37 25.04 1.79
C VAL A 47 -1.80 25.58 1.81
N ILE A 48 -2.15 26.39 2.82
CA ILE A 48 -3.50 26.95 2.97
C ILE A 48 -3.80 27.93 1.84
N ALA A 49 -2.88 28.88 1.58
CA ALA A 49 -3.04 29.83 0.50
C ALA A 49 -3.12 29.12 -0.86
N GLY A 50 -2.26 28.12 -1.08
CA GLY A 50 -2.27 27.32 -2.30
C GLY A 50 -3.57 26.54 -2.50
N ALA A 51 -4.15 25.97 -1.44
CA ALA A 51 -5.43 25.26 -1.53
C ALA A 51 -6.60 26.20 -1.86
N ILE A 52 -6.58 27.44 -1.36
CA ILE A 52 -7.59 28.46 -1.67
C ILE A 52 -7.42 28.94 -3.12
N LEU A 53 -6.20 29.33 -3.50
CA LEU A 53 -5.89 29.87 -4.82
C LEU A 53 -6.15 28.84 -5.94
N SER A 54 -5.77 27.57 -5.73
CA SER A 54 -6.02 26.50 -6.70
C SER A 54 -7.51 26.25 -6.96
N LYS A 55 -8.36 26.36 -5.93
CA LYS A 55 -9.83 26.28 -6.07
C LYS A 55 -10.42 27.49 -6.79
N LEU A 56 -9.85 28.67 -6.61
CA LEU A 56 -10.30 29.89 -7.28
C LEU A 56 -9.93 29.85 -8.78
N SER A 57 -8.72 29.42 -9.13
CA SER A 57 -8.29 29.29 -10.53
C SER A 57 -9.12 28.26 -11.31
N THR A 58 -9.46 27.12 -10.70
CA THR A 58 -10.30 26.09 -11.37
C THR A 58 -11.74 26.54 -11.62
N LYS A 59 -12.23 27.53 -10.87
CA LYS A 59 -13.57 28.10 -11.07
C LYS A 59 -13.63 29.10 -12.24
N GLY A 60 -12.50 29.66 -12.65
CA GLY A 60 -12.40 30.62 -13.77
C GLY A 60 -12.45 29.96 -15.15
N ASP A 61 -11.93 28.74 -15.29
CA ASP A 61 -11.83 28.04 -16.59
C ASP A 61 -13.12 27.30 -16.99
N SER A 62 -14.12 27.23 -16.11
CA SER A 62 -15.37 26.50 -16.37
C SER A 62 -16.35 27.22 -17.32
N VAL A 63 -16.00 28.41 -17.82
CA VAL A 63 -16.92 29.27 -18.61
C VAL A 63 -16.66 29.19 -20.13
N LYS A 64 -15.58 28.54 -20.61
CA LYS A 64 -15.16 28.66 -22.03
C LYS A 64 -15.14 27.38 -22.89
N THR A 65 -15.73 26.26 -22.49
CA THR A 65 -15.93 25.12 -23.40
C THR A 65 -17.34 24.54 -23.31
N GLY A 66 -18.19 24.97 -24.26
CA GLY A 66 -19.53 24.45 -24.53
C GLY A 66 -19.50 23.04 -25.14
N GLY A 67 -19.02 22.06 -24.38
CA GLY A 67 -19.12 20.64 -24.70
C GLY A 67 -19.93 19.93 -23.61
N ALA A 68 -21.25 19.87 -23.79
CA ALA A 68 -22.14 19.11 -22.93
C ALA A 68 -21.84 17.61 -23.07
N SER A 69 -21.01 17.08 -22.17
CA SER A 69 -21.05 15.66 -21.83
C SER A 69 -22.15 15.47 -20.77
N PRO A 70 -23.30 14.88 -21.12
CA PRO A 70 -24.34 14.59 -20.13
C PRO A 70 -23.83 13.45 -19.25
N GLY A 71 -23.72 13.67 -17.93
CA GLY A 71 -23.61 12.56 -16.98
C GLY A 71 -22.55 12.61 -15.88
N LYS A 72 -21.60 13.56 -15.87
CA LYS A 72 -20.74 13.72 -14.67
C LYS A 72 -21.38 14.69 -13.68
N GLY A 73 -22.49 14.25 -13.09
CA GLY A 73 -22.84 14.72 -11.75
C GLY A 73 -21.60 14.58 -10.87
N ARG A 74 -21.37 15.54 -9.95
CA ARG A 74 -20.27 15.45 -8.97
C ARG A 74 -20.43 14.13 -8.21
N ASN A 75 -19.86 13.06 -8.73
CA ASN A 75 -19.65 11.84 -7.99
C ASN A 75 -18.80 12.29 -6.81
N LYS A 76 -19.44 12.38 -5.64
CA LYS A 76 -18.72 12.51 -4.38
C LYS A 76 -17.66 11.42 -4.45
N ARG A 77 -16.39 11.80 -4.45
CA ARG A 77 -15.26 10.88 -4.45
C ARG A 77 -15.27 10.15 -3.11
N VAL A 78 -16.17 9.18 -2.96
CA VAL A 78 -16.30 8.35 -1.78
C VAL A 78 -15.45 7.12 -2.01
N SER A 79 -14.65 6.74 -1.01
CA SER A 79 -13.96 5.45 -1.00
C SER A 79 -14.99 4.32 -1.13
N PHE A 80 -14.72 3.31 -1.95
CA PHE A 80 -15.65 2.22 -2.21
C PHE A 80 -14.95 0.86 -2.12
N SER A 81 -15.76 -0.21 -2.11
CA SER A 81 -15.32 -1.59 -2.25
C SER A 81 -16.26 -2.30 -3.23
N PHE A 82 -15.96 -3.55 -3.57
CA PHE A 82 -16.84 -4.39 -4.38
C PHE A 82 -17.61 -5.36 -3.49
N HIS A 83 -18.76 -5.83 -3.96
CA HIS A 83 -19.46 -6.93 -3.30
C HIS A 83 -18.55 -8.17 -3.31
N GLY A 84 -18.34 -8.80 -2.15
CA GLY A 84 -17.30 -9.84 -1.97
C GLY A 84 -15.89 -9.31 -1.60
N GLY A 85 -15.69 -7.99 -1.61
CA GLY A 85 -14.44 -7.35 -1.19
C GLY A 85 -13.50 -6.99 -2.34
N MET A 86 -12.30 -6.48 -2.01
CA MET A 86 -11.35 -6.01 -3.03
C MET A 86 -10.80 -7.11 -3.94
N GLN A 87 -10.89 -8.38 -3.52
CA GLN A 87 -10.46 -9.50 -4.31
C GLN A 87 -11.29 -9.66 -5.60
N SER A 88 -12.55 -9.22 -5.61
CA SER A 88 -13.40 -9.29 -6.81
C SER A 88 -12.80 -8.53 -8.02
N LEU A 89 -12.06 -7.45 -7.78
CA LEU A 89 -11.34 -6.76 -8.85
C LEU A 89 -10.22 -7.64 -9.43
N ILE A 90 -9.50 -8.34 -8.55
CA ILE A 90 -8.38 -9.20 -8.94
C ILE A 90 -8.91 -10.44 -9.66
N ASP A 91 -9.99 -11.03 -9.18
CA ASP A 91 -10.64 -12.18 -9.81
C ASP A 91 -11.16 -11.82 -11.21
N ALA A 92 -11.75 -10.62 -11.38
CA ALA A 92 -12.18 -10.13 -12.68
C ALA A 92 -11.00 -9.96 -13.66
N LEU A 93 -9.89 -9.37 -13.20
CA LEU A 93 -8.68 -9.23 -14.01
C LEU A 93 -8.07 -10.59 -14.39
N HIS A 94 -8.05 -11.54 -13.45
CA HIS A 94 -7.56 -12.89 -13.70
C HIS A 94 -8.39 -13.59 -14.79
N ASN A 95 -9.72 -13.48 -14.71
CA ASN A 95 -10.62 -14.10 -15.69
C ASN A 95 -10.45 -13.50 -17.10
N GLU A 96 -10.20 -12.19 -17.19
CA GLU A 96 -9.95 -11.52 -18.47
C GLU A 96 -8.61 -11.95 -19.09
N VAL A 97 -7.56 -12.09 -18.27
CA VAL A 97 -6.24 -12.53 -18.73
C VAL A 97 -6.21 -14.03 -19.06
N GLY A 98 -6.96 -14.84 -18.31
CA GLY A 98 -7.10 -16.28 -18.49
C GLY A 98 -5.98 -17.11 -17.86
N ASP A 99 -6.34 -18.31 -17.37
CA ASP A 99 -5.45 -19.26 -16.66
C ASP A 99 -4.19 -19.64 -17.46
N GLY A 100 -4.29 -19.65 -18.79
CA GLY A 100 -3.15 -19.97 -19.67
C GLY A 100 -2.00 -18.97 -19.55
N ASN A 101 -2.30 -17.70 -19.24
CA ASN A 101 -1.37 -16.59 -19.19
C ASN A 101 -0.87 -16.27 -17.78
N VAL A 102 -1.54 -16.78 -16.74
CA VAL A 102 -1.17 -16.56 -15.33
C VAL A 102 -0.44 -17.78 -14.78
N LYS A 103 0.86 -17.63 -14.50
CA LYS A 103 1.68 -18.71 -13.91
C LYS A 103 1.86 -18.48 -12.41
N LEU A 104 0.94 -19.04 -11.62
CA LEU A 104 1.03 -19.02 -10.15
C LEU A 104 2.16 -19.95 -9.66
N GLY A 105 2.64 -19.70 -8.43
CA GLY A 105 3.68 -20.54 -7.81
C GLY A 105 5.00 -20.60 -8.58
N THR A 106 5.25 -19.62 -9.46
CA THR A 106 6.38 -19.55 -10.37
C THR A 106 7.16 -18.26 -10.12
N GLU A 107 8.25 -18.35 -9.36
CA GLU A 107 9.10 -17.20 -8.98
C GLU A 107 10.15 -16.96 -10.07
N VAL A 108 10.27 -15.72 -10.55
CA VAL A 108 11.34 -15.32 -11.47
C VAL A 108 12.64 -15.14 -10.68
N LEU A 109 13.69 -15.86 -11.07
CA LEU A 109 15.00 -15.83 -10.42
C LEU A 109 16.02 -14.98 -11.19
N SER A 110 15.95 -14.99 -12.53
CA SER A 110 16.85 -14.19 -13.36
C SER A 110 16.19 -13.68 -14.63
N LEU A 111 16.72 -12.57 -15.13
CA LEU A 111 16.36 -11.94 -16.40
C LEU A 111 17.63 -11.74 -17.24
N ALA A 112 17.59 -12.08 -18.52
CA ALA A 112 18.68 -11.83 -19.44
C ALA A 112 18.18 -11.18 -20.74
N CYS A 113 18.84 -10.11 -21.20
CA CYS A 113 18.61 -9.56 -22.54
C CYS A 113 19.80 -9.86 -23.47
N CYS A 114 19.49 -10.36 -24.66
CA CYS A 114 20.38 -10.33 -25.81
C CYS A 114 20.21 -8.96 -26.49
N CYS A 115 20.88 -7.96 -25.94
CA CYS A 115 20.85 -6.59 -26.43
C CYS A 115 22.11 -6.35 -27.29
N ASP A 116 22.03 -6.65 -28.58
CA ASP A 116 23.18 -6.57 -29.50
C ASP A 116 23.28 -5.19 -30.16
N GLY A 117 22.84 -4.11 -29.50
CA GLY A 117 22.95 -2.72 -29.98
C GLY A 117 22.25 -2.34 -31.30
N VAL A 118 21.84 -3.31 -32.13
CA VAL A 118 21.38 -3.10 -33.52
C VAL A 118 19.88 -3.35 -33.69
N SER A 119 19.26 -4.21 -32.87
CA SER A 119 17.83 -4.51 -32.95
C SER A 119 17.08 -3.96 -31.74
N SER A 120 16.04 -3.16 -32.00
CA SER A 120 15.18 -2.54 -30.96
C SER A 120 14.30 -3.55 -30.20
N SER A 121 14.17 -4.78 -30.69
CA SER A 121 13.52 -5.90 -30.02
C SER A 121 14.56 -6.71 -29.24
N GLY A 122 14.75 -6.37 -27.97
CA GLY A 122 15.64 -7.12 -27.09
C GLY A 122 15.04 -8.49 -26.79
N GLY A 123 15.75 -9.56 -27.16
CA GLY A 123 15.33 -10.92 -26.80
C GLY A 123 15.53 -11.14 -25.31
N TRP A 124 14.49 -10.90 -24.52
CA TRP A 124 14.46 -11.17 -23.09
C TRP A 124 14.20 -12.64 -22.84
N SER A 125 14.96 -13.24 -21.93
CA SER A 125 14.70 -14.57 -21.41
C SER A 125 14.66 -14.54 -19.89
N ILE A 126 13.84 -15.44 -19.33
CA ILE A 126 13.63 -15.53 -17.88
C ILE A 126 14.04 -16.91 -17.39
N SER A 127 14.60 -16.98 -16.18
CA SER A 127 14.68 -18.23 -15.43
C SER A 127 13.71 -18.18 -14.25
N VAL A 128 13.03 -19.29 -14.02
CA VAL A 128 11.99 -19.40 -13.01
C VAL A 128 12.21 -20.63 -12.13
N ASP A 129 11.78 -20.52 -10.87
CA ASP A 129 11.54 -21.66 -10.00
C ASP A 129 10.03 -21.88 -9.89
N SER A 130 9.57 -23.07 -10.28
CA SER A 130 8.16 -23.43 -10.22
C SER A 130 7.98 -24.57 -9.25
N LYS A 131 7.05 -24.39 -8.31
CA LYS A 131 6.64 -25.44 -7.36
C LYS A 131 5.74 -26.49 -8.00
N ASP A 132 5.23 -26.22 -9.19
CA ASP A 132 4.32 -27.11 -9.89
C ASP A 132 5.10 -28.12 -10.75
N ALA A 133 4.77 -29.41 -10.64
CA ALA A 133 5.49 -30.48 -11.33
C ALA A 133 5.39 -30.35 -12.86
N LYS A 134 4.31 -29.73 -13.37
CA LYS A 134 4.13 -29.39 -14.79
C LYS A 134 4.96 -28.19 -15.26
N GLY A 135 5.51 -27.39 -14.32
CA GLY A 135 6.30 -26.20 -14.61
C GLY A 135 7.77 -26.48 -14.98
N LYS A 136 8.24 -27.73 -14.94
CA LYS A 136 9.63 -28.07 -15.31
C LYS A 136 9.96 -27.74 -16.77
N ASP A 137 8.98 -27.77 -17.68
CA ASP A 137 9.20 -27.42 -19.09
C ASP A 137 9.40 -25.92 -19.35
N LEU A 138 9.01 -25.04 -18.41
CA LEU A 138 9.25 -23.60 -18.52
C LEU A 138 10.73 -23.22 -18.35
N ARG A 139 11.59 -24.14 -17.89
CA ARG A 139 13.02 -23.86 -17.69
C ARG A 139 13.81 -23.63 -18.98
N LYS A 140 13.20 -23.79 -20.16
CA LYS A 140 13.88 -23.62 -21.44
C LYS A 140 13.21 -22.56 -22.32
N ASN A 141 13.86 -21.39 -22.32
CA ASN A 141 13.94 -20.45 -23.43
C ASN A 141 12.62 -19.93 -24.01
N GLN A 142 11.75 -19.36 -23.16
CA GLN A 142 10.78 -18.38 -23.66
C GLN A 142 11.50 -17.05 -23.91
N SER A 143 11.39 -16.56 -25.15
CA SER A 143 11.83 -15.22 -25.53
C SER A 143 10.68 -14.24 -25.47
N PHE A 144 10.94 -13.05 -24.96
CA PHE A 144 9.98 -11.94 -24.88
C PHE A 144 10.62 -10.69 -25.46
N ASP A 145 9.82 -9.80 -26.03
CA ASP A 145 10.32 -8.52 -26.55
C ASP A 145 10.50 -7.46 -25.44
N ALA A 146 9.77 -7.61 -24.33
CA ALA A 146 9.78 -6.68 -23.21
C ALA A 146 9.46 -7.38 -21.89
N VAL A 147 9.87 -6.73 -20.79
CA VAL A 147 9.61 -7.17 -19.41
C VAL A 147 9.02 -6.00 -18.62
N ILE A 148 7.83 -6.23 -18.04
CA ILE A 148 7.23 -5.30 -17.06
C ILE A 148 7.44 -5.88 -15.66
N MET A 149 8.30 -5.25 -14.88
CA MET A 149 8.61 -5.64 -13.51
C MET A 149 7.64 -4.97 -12.53
N THR A 150 6.79 -5.78 -11.91
CA THR A 150 5.80 -5.35 -10.92
C THR A 150 6.12 -5.83 -9.50
N ALA A 151 7.20 -6.60 -9.32
CA ALA A 151 7.63 -7.07 -8.01
C ALA A 151 8.19 -5.91 -7.15
N PRO A 152 8.08 -5.98 -5.81
CA PRO A 152 8.73 -5.02 -4.92
C PRO A 152 10.23 -4.94 -5.17
N LEU A 153 10.83 -3.74 -5.04
CA LEU A 153 12.28 -3.55 -5.26
C LEU A 153 13.16 -4.47 -4.41
N SER A 154 12.73 -4.84 -3.20
CA SER A 154 13.47 -5.81 -2.37
C SER A 154 13.62 -7.17 -3.03
N ASN A 155 12.65 -7.56 -3.86
CA ASN A 155 12.69 -8.82 -4.60
C ASN A 155 13.52 -8.65 -5.87
N VAL A 156 13.41 -7.52 -6.56
CA VAL A 156 14.21 -7.19 -7.74
C VAL A 156 15.71 -7.23 -7.42
N GLN A 157 16.13 -6.69 -6.27
CA GLN A 157 17.52 -6.72 -5.79
C GLN A 157 18.09 -8.14 -5.64
N ARG A 158 17.24 -9.16 -5.46
CA ARG A 158 17.65 -10.56 -5.33
C ARG A 158 17.72 -11.30 -6.67
N MET A 159 17.15 -10.73 -7.74
CA MET A 159 17.16 -11.33 -9.06
C MET A 159 18.51 -11.13 -9.73
N LYS A 160 18.93 -12.10 -10.55
CA LYS A 160 20.14 -11.97 -11.38
C LYS A 160 19.78 -11.32 -12.70
N PHE A 161 20.52 -10.29 -13.09
CA PHE A 161 20.36 -9.66 -14.41
C PHE A 161 21.59 -9.92 -15.27
N THR A 162 21.37 -10.13 -16.57
CA THR A 162 22.45 -10.30 -17.55
C THR A 162 22.12 -9.49 -18.81
N LYS A 163 23.09 -8.72 -19.30
CA LYS A 163 22.97 -7.91 -20.52
C LYS A 163 24.11 -8.28 -21.47
N GLY A 164 23.78 -8.78 -22.67
CA GLY A 164 24.78 -9.16 -23.67
C GLY A 164 25.77 -10.23 -23.15
N GLY A 165 25.29 -11.16 -22.33
CA GLY A 165 26.12 -12.21 -21.72
C GLY A 165 26.94 -11.78 -20.49
N VAL A 166 26.90 -10.51 -20.09
CA VAL A 166 27.63 -10.00 -18.91
C VAL A 166 26.66 -9.74 -17.75
N PRO A 167 27.01 -10.10 -16.49
CA PRO A 167 26.19 -9.76 -15.33
C PRO A 167 25.93 -8.25 -15.24
N PHE A 168 24.66 -7.86 -15.13
CA PHE A 168 24.25 -6.49 -14.84
C PHE A 168 23.97 -6.37 -13.34
N VAL A 169 24.92 -5.82 -12.59
CA VAL A 169 24.84 -5.77 -11.12
C VAL A 169 24.01 -4.56 -10.69
N LEU A 170 23.08 -4.77 -9.74
CA LEU A 170 22.17 -3.75 -9.23
C LEU A 170 22.70 -3.03 -7.97
N ASP A 171 24.01 -2.88 -7.84
CA ASP A 171 24.69 -2.27 -6.67
C ASP A 171 24.35 -0.79 -6.46
N PHE A 172 23.98 -0.10 -7.54
CA PHE A 172 23.52 1.29 -7.52
C PHE A 172 22.08 1.45 -7.00
N LEU A 173 21.30 0.37 -6.84
CA LEU A 173 19.93 0.44 -6.36
C LEU A 173 19.91 0.52 -4.83
N PRO A 174 19.49 1.63 -4.22
CA PRO A 174 19.50 1.77 -2.76
C PRO A 174 18.60 0.73 -2.09
N LYS A 175 18.96 0.31 -0.87
CA LYS A 175 18.09 -0.53 -0.06
C LYS A 175 16.81 0.24 0.30
N VAL A 176 15.66 -0.33 -0.08
CA VAL A 176 14.35 0.19 0.32
C VAL A 176 13.88 -0.55 1.56
N ASP A 177 13.63 0.19 2.63
CA ASP A 177 13.02 -0.37 3.83
C ASP A 177 11.52 -0.52 3.64
N TYR A 178 10.97 -1.56 4.27
CA TYR A 178 9.53 -1.83 4.28
C TYR A 178 9.00 -1.83 5.71
N LEU A 179 7.78 -1.34 5.85
CA LEU A 179 7.07 -1.33 7.12
C LEU A 179 6.28 -2.64 7.28
N PRO A 180 6.47 -3.36 8.40
CA PRO A 180 5.69 -4.55 8.68
C PRO A 180 4.31 -4.16 9.22
N LEU A 181 3.30 -4.94 8.87
CA LEU A 181 1.93 -4.72 9.29
C LEU A 181 1.24 -6.05 9.56
N SER A 182 0.49 -6.11 10.64
CA SER A 182 -0.47 -7.17 10.90
C SER A 182 -1.88 -6.61 10.90
N LEU A 183 -2.77 -7.29 10.20
CA LEU A 183 -4.21 -7.03 10.18
C LEU A 183 -4.90 -8.12 10.97
N MET A 184 -5.70 -7.70 11.94
CA MET A 184 -6.55 -8.56 12.74
C MET A 184 -8.01 -8.22 12.47
N VAL A 185 -8.74 -9.16 11.89
CA VAL A 185 -10.20 -9.11 11.81
C VAL A 185 -10.77 -9.76 13.06
N THR A 186 -11.62 -9.05 13.77
CA THR A 186 -12.37 -9.58 14.92
C THR A 186 -13.86 -9.33 14.74
N ALA A 187 -14.68 -10.27 15.21
CA ALA A 187 -16.12 -10.05 15.33
C ALA A 187 -16.56 -10.09 16.79
N PHE A 188 -17.51 -9.23 17.15
CA PHE A 188 -18.17 -9.22 18.46
C PHE A 188 -19.67 -9.16 18.23
N LYS A 189 -20.46 -9.78 19.11
CA LYS A 189 -21.89 -9.56 19.07
C LYS A 189 -22.21 -8.11 19.42
N LYS A 190 -23.27 -7.56 18.83
CA LYS A 190 -23.69 -6.18 19.11
C LYS A 190 -24.01 -5.95 20.59
N GLU A 191 -24.57 -6.94 21.28
CA GLU A 191 -24.87 -6.90 22.73
C GLU A 191 -23.63 -6.74 23.63
N ASP A 192 -22.47 -7.18 23.13
CA ASP A 192 -21.18 -7.14 23.83
C ASP A 192 -20.42 -5.83 23.59
N VAL A 193 -20.95 -4.88 22.82
CA VAL A 193 -20.27 -3.59 22.52
C VAL A 193 -21.04 -2.44 23.15
N LYS A 194 -20.53 -1.89 24.26
CA LYS A 194 -21.27 -0.88 25.06
C LYS A 194 -21.27 0.53 24.47
N LYS A 195 -20.25 0.88 23.68
CA LYS A 195 -20.08 2.22 23.10
C LYS A 195 -19.81 2.10 21.60
N PRO A 196 -20.79 1.63 20.79
CA PRO A 196 -20.63 1.62 19.35
C PRO A 196 -20.47 3.07 18.85
N LEU A 197 -19.53 3.27 17.93
CA LEU A 197 -19.29 4.55 17.28
C LEU A 197 -19.65 4.45 15.81
N GLU A 198 -20.38 5.43 15.28
CA GLU A 198 -20.66 5.49 13.85
C GLU A 198 -19.48 6.11 13.08
N GLY A 199 -19.14 5.53 11.93
CA GLY A 199 -18.13 6.05 11.03
C GLY A 199 -17.35 4.97 10.29
N PHE A 200 -16.29 5.40 9.59
CA PHE A 200 -15.39 4.49 8.88
C PHE A 200 -14.51 3.67 9.85
N GLY A 201 -14.18 4.25 11.00
CA GLY A 201 -13.25 3.67 11.97
C GLY A 201 -12.64 4.72 12.88
N ALA A 202 -11.59 4.31 13.59
CA ALA A 202 -10.78 5.17 14.45
C ALA A 202 -9.29 5.00 14.11
N LEU A 203 -8.55 6.09 14.07
CA LEU A 203 -7.08 6.10 13.99
C LEU A 203 -6.53 6.43 15.37
N ILE A 204 -5.42 5.79 15.74
CA ILE A 204 -4.81 5.94 17.07
C ILE A 204 -3.47 6.65 16.89
N PRO A 205 -3.36 7.92 17.32
CA PRO A 205 -2.10 8.64 17.34
C PRO A 205 -1.04 7.87 18.13
N TYR A 206 0.22 7.94 17.70
CA TYR A 206 1.33 7.35 18.43
C TYR A 206 1.42 7.86 19.87
N LYS A 207 1.06 9.13 20.08
CA LYS A 207 1.01 9.76 21.42
C LYS A 207 0.03 9.06 22.37
N GLU A 208 -1.08 8.54 21.86
CA GLU A 208 -2.06 7.78 22.65
C GLU A 208 -1.52 6.38 23.00
N GLN A 209 -0.62 5.84 22.18
CA GLN A 209 0.07 4.60 22.49
C GLN A 209 1.04 4.73 23.65
N GLN A 210 1.69 5.89 23.77
CA GLN A 210 2.60 6.22 24.86
C GLN A 210 1.85 6.54 26.16
N LYS A 211 0.78 7.33 26.08
CA LYS A 211 0.06 7.83 27.26
C LYS A 211 -0.99 6.88 27.83
N HIS A 212 -1.76 6.23 26.96
CA HIS A 212 -2.93 5.44 27.34
C HIS A 212 -2.78 3.95 27.04
N GLY A 213 -1.62 3.55 26.50
CA GLY A 213 -1.28 2.16 26.23
C GLY A 213 -2.20 1.51 25.19
N LEU A 214 -2.73 2.29 24.25
CA LEU A 214 -3.25 1.74 23.00
C LEU A 214 -2.06 1.24 22.17
N LYS A 215 -2.21 0.22 21.34
CA LYS A 215 -1.08 -0.39 20.62
C LYS A 215 -1.37 -0.64 19.14
N THR A 216 -2.63 -0.60 18.74
CA THR A 216 -3.03 -0.62 17.33
C THR A 216 -2.78 0.75 16.67
N LEU A 217 -2.62 0.76 15.35
CA LEU A 217 -2.54 1.99 14.53
C LEU A 217 -3.94 2.58 14.30
N GLY A 218 -4.96 1.73 14.33
CA GLY A 218 -6.34 2.08 14.07
C GLY A 218 -7.19 0.85 13.84
N THR A 219 -8.50 1.06 13.78
CA THR A 219 -9.50 0.03 13.51
C THR A 219 -10.55 0.56 12.56
N LEU A 220 -10.82 -0.18 11.50
CA LEU A 220 -11.97 0.02 10.61
C LEU A 220 -13.22 -0.65 11.18
N PHE A 221 -14.35 0.03 11.07
CA PHE A 221 -15.67 -0.50 11.44
C PHE A 221 -16.30 -1.19 10.23
N SER A 222 -15.71 -2.32 9.84
CA SER A 222 -15.95 -3.00 8.56
C SER A 222 -17.43 -3.31 8.32
N SER A 223 -18.17 -3.81 9.31
CA SER A 223 -19.60 -4.11 9.15
C SER A 223 -20.50 -2.86 9.17
N MET A 224 -20.03 -1.72 9.67
CA MET A 224 -20.77 -0.45 9.55
C MET A 224 -20.61 0.15 8.16
N MET A 225 -19.41 0.07 7.57
CA MET A 225 -19.17 0.53 6.21
C MET A 225 -19.82 -0.39 5.16
N PHE A 226 -19.75 -1.71 5.40
CA PHE A 226 -20.22 -2.75 4.49
C PHE A 226 -21.04 -3.79 5.27
N PRO A 227 -22.35 -3.54 5.48
CA PRO A 227 -23.21 -4.42 6.29
C PRO A 227 -23.31 -5.86 5.78
N ASP A 228 -23.06 -6.08 4.49
CA ASP A 228 -23.02 -7.40 3.83
C ASP A 228 -21.81 -8.27 4.24
N ARG A 229 -20.86 -7.74 5.02
CA ARG A 229 -19.62 -8.45 5.40
C ARG A 229 -19.70 -9.23 6.70
N ALA A 230 -20.79 -9.09 7.44
CA ALA A 230 -20.98 -9.77 8.72
C ALA A 230 -22.46 -10.06 8.99
N PRO A 231 -22.77 -11.04 9.85
CA PRO A 231 -24.11 -11.22 10.37
C PRO A 231 -24.67 -9.93 11.01
N ASN A 232 -25.98 -9.70 10.87
CA ASN A 232 -26.65 -8.49 11.33
C ASN A 232 -26.56 -8.27 12.86
N ASP A 233 -26.33 -9.32 13.63
CA ASP A 233 -26.19 -9.32 15.09
C ASP A 233 -24.74 -9.11 15.55
N GLN A 234 -23.79 -8.87 14.63
CA GLN A 234 -22.37 -8.71 14.93
C GLN A 234 -21.78 -7.40 14.38
N TYR A 235 -20.74 -6.94 15.07
CA TYR A 235 -19.79 -5.96 14.54
C TYR A 235 -18.55 -6.67 14.05
N LEU A 236 -18.07 -6.29 12.87
CA LEU A 236 -16.80 -6.72 12.30
C LEU A 236 -15.82 -5.56 12.33
N TYR A 237 -14.70 -5.77 13.01
CA TYR A 237 -13.62 -4.80 13.16
C TYR A 237 -12.37 -5.29 12.46
N THR A 238 -11.67 -4.38 11.78
CA THR A 238 -10.38 -4.67 11.14
C THR A 238 -9.33 -3.75 11.71
N SER A 239 -8.53 -4.28 12.63
CA SER A 239 -7.51 -3.56 13.37
C SER A 239 -6.12 -3.77 12.75
N PHE A 240 -5.32 -2.71 12.73
CA PHE A 240 -3.97 -2.73 12.19
C PHE A 240 -2.94 -2.59 13.30
N ILE A 241 -1.90 -3.40 13.27
CA ILE A 241 -0.82 -3.46 14.25
C ILE A 241 0.52 -3.40 13.53
N GLY A 242 1.51 -2.72 14.10
CA GLY A 242 2.85 -2.63 13.53
C GLY A 242 3.20 -1.22 13.12
N GLY A 243 3.63 -1.06 11.87
CA GLY A 243 4.08 0.22 11.34
C GLY A 243 5.46 0.62 11.85
N SER A 244 5.84 1.87 11.59
CA SER A 244 7.13 2.45 12.00
C SER A 244 7.38 2.33 13.50
N HIS A 245 6.37 2.64 14.30
CA HIS A 245 6.53 2.77 15.76
C HIS A 245 6.65 1.43 16.50
N ASN A 246 6.08 0.35 15.98
CA ASN A 246 6.08 -0.96 16.65
C ASN A 246 6.37 -2.10 15.66
N ARG A 247 7.50 -2.03 14.95
CA ARG A 247 7.85 -2.99 13.88
C ARG A 247 7.83 -4.46 14.34
N ASP A 248 8.41 -4.75 15.50
CA ASP A 248 8.46 -6.12 16.04
C ASP A 248 7.08 -6.63 16.46
N LEU A 249 6.20 -5.73 16.89
CA LEU A 249 4.85 -6.09 17.31
C LEU A 249 4.03 -6.64 16.13
N ALA A 250 4.28 -6.17 14.90
CA ALA A 250 3.64 -6.75 13.72
C ALA A 250 3.87 -8.27 13.62
N GLY A 251 5.08 -8.73 13.96
CA GLY A 251 5.44 -10.15 13.91
C GLY A 251 5.02 -10.97 15.13
N ALA A 252 4.33 -10.38 16.11
CA ALA A 252 3.99 -11.07 17.36
C ALA A 252 3.03 -12.26 17.12
N PRO A 253 3.03 -13.27 18.01
CA PRO A 253 2.11 -14.40 17.91
C PRO A 253 0.64 -13.97 17.90
N THR A 254 -0.19 -14.65 17.10
CA THR A 254 -1.62 -14.33 16.94
C THR A 254 -2.36 -14.21 18.27
N ALA A 255 -2.02 -15.03 19.27
CA ALA A 255 -2.65 -14.97 20.60
C ALA A 255 -2.36 -13.65 21.33
N ILE A 256 -1.12 -13.16 21.25
CA ILE A 256 -0.71 -11.86 21.83
C ILE A 256 -1.42 -10.72 21.11
N LEU A 257 -1.42 -10.75 19.77
CA LEU A 257 -2.11 -9.74 18.96
C LEU A 257 -3.62 -9.72 19.22
N LYS A 258 -4.26 -10.87 19.37
CA LYS A 258 -5.68 -10.97 19.71
C LYS A 258 -5.98 -10.28 21.05
N GLN A 259 -5.18 -10.56 22.08
CA GLN A 259 -5.37 -9.95 23.40
C GLN A 259 -5.19 -8.44 23.35
N LEU A 260 -4.16 -7.98 22.63
CA LEU A 260 -3.85 -6.57 22.44
C LEU A 260 -4.98 -5.84 21.72
N VAL A 261 -5.44 -6.35 20.57
CA VAL A 261 -6.57 -5.78 19.82
C VAL A 261 -7.83 -5.75 20.68
N THR A 262 -8.13 -6.82 21.41
CA THR A 262 -9.30 -6.88 22.30
C THR A 262 -9.20 -5.84 23.43
N SER A 263 -8.00 -5.61 23.97
CA SER A 263 -7.75 -4.59 24.99
C SER A 263 -8.00 -3.18 24.46
N ASP A 264 -7.48 -2.87 23.27
CA ASP A 264 -7.70 -1.58 22.62
C ASP A 264 -9.18 -1.36 22.29
N LEU A 265 -9.85 -2.34 21.70
CA LEU A 265 -11.29 -2.26 21.41
C LEU A 265 -12.13 -2.11 22.68
N ARG A 266 -11.69 -2.68 23.81
CA ARG A 266 -12.38 -2.50 25.10
C ARG A 266 -12.26 -1.05 25.57
N LYS A 267 -11.07 -0.46 25.49
CA LYS A 267 -10.86 0.95 25.84
C LYS A 267 -11.63 1.89 24.92
N LEU A 268 -11.66 1.60 23.61
CA LEU A 268 -12.26 2.48 22.60
C LEU A 268 -13.78 2.34 22.51
N LEU A 269 -14.30 1.12 22.44
CA LEU A 269 -15.71 0.81 22.10
C LEU A 269 -16.47 0.11 23.24
N GLY A 270 -15.79 -0.17 24.35
CA GLY A 270 -16.40 -0.90 25.46
C GLY A 270 -16.80 -2.33 25.09
N VAL A 271 -15.97 -3.04 24.30
CA VAL A 271 -16.22 -4.45 24.00
C VAL A 271 -16.03 -5.33 25.24
N GLU A 272 -16.97 -6.23 25.47
CA GLU A 272 -16.97 -7.23 26.54
C GLU A 272 -16.63 -8.61 25.99
N GLY A 273 -16.07 -9.47 26.85
CA GLY A 273 -15.76 -10.85 26.49
C GLY A 273 -14.64 -11.00 25.45
N GLN A 274 -14.76 -12.04 24.63
CA GLN A 274 -13.81 -12.43 23.59
C GLN A 274 -14.48 -12.34 22.21
N PRO A 275 -13.72 -12.06 21.15
CA PRO A 275 -14.28 -12.04 19.81
C PRO A 275 -14.81 -13.43 19.40
N THR A 276 -15.97 -13.44 18.75
CA THR A 276 -16.65 -14.64 18.19
C THR A 276 -15.93 -15.18 16.96
N PHE A 277 -15.20 -14.31 16.26
CA PHE A 277 -14.40 -14.65 15.09
C PHE A 277 -13.07 -13.90 15.14
N VAL A 278 -11.99 -14.55 14.70
CA VAL A 278 -10.67 -13.95 14.58
C VAL A 278 -9.99 -14.43 13.30
N LYS A 279 -9.50 -13.50 12.48
CA LYS A 279 -8.60 -13.77 11.35
C LYS A 279 -7.40 -12.84 11.42
N HIS A 280 -6.20 -13.40 11.30
CA HIS A 280 -4.94 -12.67 11.33
C HIS A 280 -4.19 -12.85 10.01
N VAL A 281 -3.68 -11.75 9.46
CA VAL A 281 -2.73 -11.75 8.34
C VAL A 281 -1.56 -10.83 8.69
N HIS A 282 -0.34 -11.32 8.52
CA HIS A 282 0.89 -10.58 8.77
C HIS A 282 1.65 -10.39 7.45
N TRP A 283 1.97 -9.14 7.12
CA TRP A 283 2.86 -8.76 6.04
C TRP A 283 4.15 -8.18 6.62
N ARG A 284 5.25 -8.92 6.45
CA ARG A 284 6.59 -8.45 6.85
C ARG A 284 7.01 -7.18 6.10
N ASN A 285 6.60 -7.07 4.84
CA ASN A 285 6.92 -5.96 3.95
C ASN A 285 5.62 -5.38 3.37
N ALA A 286 4.78 -4.75 4.20
CA ALA A 286 3.46 -4.28 3.79
C ALA A 286 3.52 -3.05 2.90
N PHE A 287 4.35 -2.07 3.29
CA PHE A 287 4.49 -0.80 2.59
C PHE A 287 5.96 -0.45 2.38
N PRO A 288 6.37 -0.03 1.17
CA PRO A 288 7.68 0.60 1.00
C PRO A 288 7.71 1.92 1.78
N LEU A 289 8.82 2.17 2.48
CA LEU A 289 9.05 3.41 3.20
C LEU A 289 9.63 4.46 2.24
N TYR A 290 8.90 5.54 2.02
CA TYR A 290 9.36 6.68 1.22
C TYR A 290 10.23 7.59 2.07
N GLY A 291 11.42 7.10 2.42
CA GLY A 291 12.39 7.80 3.26
C GLY A 291 13.01 9.03 2.61
N GLN A 292 13.87 9.74 3.33
CA GLN A 292 14.50 10.97 2.85
C GLN A 292 15.34 10.78 1.58
N ASN A 293 15.88 9.57 1.36
CA ASN A 293 16.70 9.22 0.20
C ASN A 293 15.89 8.60 -0.96
N TYR A 294 14.55 8.69 -0.97
CA TYR A 294 13.72 8.04 -1.99
C TYR A 294 13.95 8.60 -3.41
N ASP A 295 14.45 9.83 -3.55
CA ASP A 295 14.88 10.39 -4.85
C ASP A 295 15.94 9.47 -5.51
N LEU A 296 16.91 8.96 -4.75
CA LEU A 296 17.95 8.05 -5.25
C LEU A 296 17.37 6.70 -5.71
N VAL A 297 16.25 6.28 -5.11
CA VAL A 297 15.54 5.05 -5.51
C VAL A 297 14.88 5.25 -6.88
N LEU A 298 14.23 6.39 -7.10
CA LEU A 298 13.62 6.73 -8.39
C LEU A 298 14.67 6.90 -9.49
N GLU A 299 15.79 7.55 -9.19
CA GLU A 299 16.94 7.66 -10.10
C GLU A 299 17.52 6.29 -10.47
N ALA A 300 17.65 5.38 -9.50
CA ALA A 300 18.10 4.02 -9.76
C ALA A 300 17.11 3.23 -10.61
N ILE A 301 15.79 3.38 -10.40
CA ILE A 301 14.77 2.79 -11.29
C ILE A 301 14.94 3.31 -12.72
N ALA A 302 15.03 4.63 -12.91
CA ALA A 302 15.21 5.22 -14.23
C ALA A 302 16.52 4.75 -14.88
N LYS A 303 17.60 4.61 -14.09
CA LYS A 303 18.87 4.06 -14.57
C LYS A 303 18.72 2.60 -15.04
N MET A 304 17.93 1.77 -14.37
CA MET A 304 17.64 0.41 -14.85
C MET A 304 16.91 0.45 -16.19
N GLU A 305 15.80 1.21 -16.29
CA GLU A 305 14.97 1.31 -17.50
C GLU A 305 15.79 1.83 -18.70
N ASN A 306 16.68 2.80 -18.48
CA ASN A 306 17.55 3.33 -19.54
C ASN A 306 18.64 2.35 -19.98
N ASN A 307 19.18 1.55 -19.05
CA ASN A 307 20.29 0.63 -19.35
C ASN A 307 19.84 -0.76 -19.82
N LEU A 308 18.57 -1.10 -19.65
CA LEU A 308 17.98 -2.37 -20.02
C LEU A 308 16.83 -2.15 -21.01
N PRO A 309 17.09 -2.03 -22.32
CA PRO A 309 16.06 -1.81 -23.32
C PRO A 309 14.94 -2.86 -23.25
N GLY A 310 13.69 -2.41 -23.23
CA GLY A 310 12.51 -3.26 -23.08
C GLY A 310 12.17 -3.62 -21.63
N PHE A 311 12.96 -3.20 -20.64
CA PHE A 311 12.63 -3.33 -19.22
C PHE A 311 11.86 -2.10 -18.73
N PHE A 312 10.72 -2.32 -18.08
CA PHE A 312 9.90 -1.28 -17.47
C PHE A 312 9.56 -1.66 -16.04
N TYR A 313 9.74 -0.74 -15.09
CA TYR A 313 9.36 -0.96 -13.70
C TYR A 313 8.01 -0.29 -13.41
N ALA A 314 7.03 -1.11 -13.00
CA ALA A 314 5.66 -0.70 -12.70
C ALA A 314 5.19 -1.21 -11.31
N GLY A 315 6.14 -1.45 -10.39
CA GLY A 315 5.81 -1.69 -8.99
C GLY A 315 5.21 -0.46 -8.31
N LYS A 316 4.82 -0.60 -7.04
CA LYS A 316 4.35 0.53 -6.23
C LYS A 316 5.51 1.54 -6.04
N LYS A 317 5.48 2.62 -6.84
CA LYS A 317 6.37 3.79 -6.80
C LYS A 317 5.88 4.80 -5.76
#